data_AF-A0A964AUI2-F1
#
_entry.id   AF-A0A964AUI2-F1
#
_cell.length_a   1.000
_cell.length_b   1.000
_cell.length_c   1.000
_cell.angle_alpha   90.00
_cell.angle_beta   90.00
_cell.angle_gamma   90.00
#
_symmetry.space_group_name_H-M   'P 1'
#
loop_
_entity.id
_entity.type
_entity.pdbx_description
1 polymer ?
#
loop_
_entity_poly.entity_id
_entity_poly.type
_entity_poly.pdbx_seq_one_letter_code
_entity_poly.pdbx_strand_id
1 'polypeptide(L)'
;MSEHNRWLVEQSLAVDSYQDAAARAALAADPRAALAAKGVTVPDGVAVTVLFDDPTHMHVVVPHPGHTFLGALDLPAGLHGVKKLIAATGVKALQEPDFLGALRQDGAALARANVPKLKLTEDHHLIVVEEDASAVRIAVPYVGKAALLRRVAS
;
A
#
# COMPACT_ATOMS: atom_id res chain seq x y z
N MET A 1 -11.15 17.74 -11.94
CA MET A 1 -9.96 17.10 -11.33
C MET A 1 -10.37 16.64 -9.94
N SER A 2 -10.05 15.41 -9.55
CA SER A 2 -10.41 14.90 -8.22
C SER A 2 -9.68 15.70 -7.15
N GLU A 3 -10.40 16.19 -6.14
CA GLU A 3 -9.81 16.89 -4.97
C GLU A 3 -9.14 15.92 -3.98
N HIS A 4 -9.24 14.61 -4.25
CA HIS A 4 -8.67 13.58 -3.41
C HIS A 4 -7.14 13.50 -3.56
N ASN A 5 -6.51 13.04 -2.50
CA ASN A 5 -5.15 12.53 -2.54
C ASN A 5 -5.21 11.04 -2.18
N ARG A 6 -4.74 10.19 -3.09
CA ARG A 6 -4.84 8.73 -2.96
C ARG A 6 -4.22 8.23 -1.66
N TRP A 7 -3.05 8.77 -1.32
CA TRP A 7 -2.35 8.42 -0.08
C TRP A 7 -3.21 8.71 1.15
N LEU A 8 -3.81 9.90 1.25
CA LEU A 8 -4.65 10.27 2.40
C LEU A 8 -5.90 9.39 2.51
N VAL A 9 -6.54 9.05 1.39
CA VAL A 9 -7.70 8.15 1.37
C VAL A 9 -7.32 6.77 1.89
N GLU A 10 -6.27 6.15 1.32
CA GLU A 10 -5.82 4.82 1.71
C GLU A 10 -5.34 4.78 3.17
N GLN A 11 -4.64 5.83 3.63
CA GLN A 11 -4.24 5.93 5.04
C GLN A 11 -5.43 6.06 5.98
N SER A 12 -6.47 6.81 5.60
CA SER A 12 -7.68 6.90 6.43
C SER A 12 -8.37 5.55 6.55
N LEU A 13 -8.52 4.81 5.46
CA LEU A 13 -9.10 3.46 5.48
C LEU A 13 -8.27 2.49 6.35
N ALA A 14 -6.94 2.56 6.23
CA ALA A 14 -6.04 1.76 7.05
C ALA A 14 -6.22 2.09 8.55
N VAL A 15 -6.24 3.38 8.92
CA VAL A 15 -6.44 3.82 10.31
C VAL A 15 -7.77 3.31 10.87
N ASP A 16 -8.87 3.48 10.13
CA ASP A 16 -10.19 3.00 10.57
C ASP A 16 -10.15 1.48 10.81
N SER A 17 -9.55 0.73 9.89
CA SER A 17 -9.40 -0.74 9.99
C SER A 17 -8.54 -1.20 11.17
N TYR A 18 -7.73 -0.32 11.74
CA TYR A 18 -6.87 -0.62 12.89
C TYR A 18 -7.57 -0.32 14.21
N GLN A 19 -8.45 0.68 14.21
CA GLN A 19 -9.16 1.14 15.39
C GLN A 19 -10.45 0.35 15.62
N ASP A 20 -11.04 -0.19 14.56
CA ASP A 20 -12.31 -0.91 14.63
C ASP A 20 -12.31 -2.19 13.77
N ALA A 21 -12.56 -3.32 14.44
CA ALA A 21 -12.66 -4.62 13.79
C ALA A 21 -13.88 -4.72 12.86
N ALA A 22 -14.98 -4.03 13.16
CA ALA A 22 -16.15 -3.97 12.29
C ALA A 22 -15.83 -3.16 11.03
N ALA A 23 -15.13 -2.02 11.17
CA ALA A 23 -14.63 -1.26 10.02
C ALA A 23 -13.66 -2.08 9.16
N ARG A 24 -12.77 -2.88 9.77
CA ARG A 24 -11.90 -3.81 9.04
C ARG A 24 -12.69 -4.86 8.25
N ALA A 25 -13.69 -5.48 8.89
CA ALA A 25 -14.54 -6.47 8.24
C ALA A 25 -15.36 -5.85 7.10
N ALA A 26 -15.90 -4.65 7.30
CA ALA A 26 -16.62 -3.91 6.27
C ALA A 26 -15.72 -3.54 5.08
N LEU A 27 -14.51 -3.06 5.35
CA LEU A 27 -13.51 -2.76 4.31
C LEU A 27 -13.13 -4.02 3.51
N ALA A 28 -13.00 -5.18 4.17
CA ALA A 28 -12.73 -6.45 3.50
C ALA A 28 -13.90 -6.94 2.63
N ALA A 29 -15.14 -6.71 3.09
CA ALA A 29 -16.34 -7.19 2.42
C ALA A 29 -16.76 -6.29 1.24
N ASP A 30 -16.71 -4.97 1.41
CA ASP A 30 -17.09 -4.00 0.39
C ASP A 30 -16.16 -2.77 0.39
N PRO A 31 -14.98 -2.90 -0.23
CA PRO A 31 -14.04 -1.78 -0.29
C PRO A 31 -14.54 -0.63 -1.17
N ARG A 32 -15.48 -0.87 -2.09
CA ARG A 32 -16.08 0.19 -2.90
C ARG A 32 -16.97 1.07 -2.02
N ALA A 33 -17.79 0.48 -1.15
CA ALA A 33 -18.57 1.23 -0.17
C ALA A 33 -17.66 2.00 0.81
N ALA A 34 -16.55 1.40 1.25
CA ALA A 34 -15.59 2.06 2.12
C ALA A 34 -14.94 3.30 1.44
N LEU A 35 -14.58 3.19 0.15
CA LEU A 35 -14.10 4.33 -0.64
C LEU A 35 -15.18 5.40 -0.82
N ALA A 36 -16.43 5.01 -1.08
CA ALA A 36 -17.55 5.93 -1.21
C ALA A 36 -17.79 6.74 0.08
N ALA A 37 -17.64 6.10 1.25
CA ALA A 37 -17.71 6.78 2.54
C ALA A 37 -16.58 7.82 2.74
N LYS A 38 -15.50 7.75 1.95
CA LYS A 38 -14.40 8.72 1.90
C LYS A 38 -14.56 9.75 0.78
N GLY A 39 -15.71 9.79 0.10
CA GLY A 39 -15.99 10.70 -1.01
C GLY A 39 -15.48 10.22 -2.38
N VAL A 40 -14.88 9.04 -2.46
CA VAL A 40 -14.36 8.48 -3.72
C VAL A 40 -15.44 7.70 -4.44
N THR A 41 -15.78 8.16 -5.64
CA THR A 41 -16.64 7.39 -6.56
C THR A 41 -15.77 6.55 -7.48
N VAL A 42 -15.86 5.22 -7.37
CA VAL A 42 -15.15 4.28 -8.24
C VAL A 42 -15.99 4.05 -9.51
N PRO A 43 -15.42 4.19 -10.72
CA PRO A 43 -16.12 3.93 -11.97
C PRO A 43 -16.68 2.50 -12.06
N ASP A 44 -17.76 2.34 -12.80
CA ASP A 44 -18.29 1.01 -13.10
C ASP A 44 -17.28 0.17 -13.89
N GLY A 45 -17.29 -1.14 -13.66
CA GLY A 45 -16.32 -2.06 -14.26
C GLY A 45 -14.92 -2.07 -13.63
N VAL A 46 -14.62 -1.16 -12.70
CA VAL A 46 -13.37 -1.20 -11.93
C VAL A 46 -13.54 -2.04 -10.66
N ALA A 47 -12.83 -3.15 -10.59
CA ALA A 47 -12.74 -3.98 -9.39
C ALA A 47 -11.89 -3.29 -8.31
N VAL A 48 -12.31 -3.40 -7.05
CA VAL A 48 -11.54 -2.91 -5.91
C VAL A 48 -11.26 -4.08 -4.98
N THR A 49 -10.00 -4.28 -4.62
CA THR A 49 -9.59 -5.35 -3.71
C THR A 49 -8.71 -4.80 -2.59
N VAL A 50 -8.91 -5.30 -1.37
CA VAL A 50 -8.07 -4.96 -0.23
C VAL A 50 -7.05 -6.06 -0.01
N LEU A 51 -5.79 -5.65 0.16
CA LEU A 51 -4.67 -6.51 0.45
C LEU A 51 -4.24 -6.24 1.89
N PHE A 52 -4.58 -7.14 2.79
CA PHE A 52 -4.12 -7.03 4.17
C PHE A 52 -2.74 -7.68 4.28
N ASP A 53 -1.76 -6.88 4.68
CA ASP A 53 -0.45 -7.41 5.05
C ASP A 53 -0.57 -8.25 6.33
N ASP A 54 0.37 -9.18 6.46
CA ASP A 54 0.57 -10.01 7.65
C ASP A 54 2.02 -9.84 8.17
N PRO A 55 2.44 -10.52 9.26
CA PRO A 55 3.80 -10.39 9.79
C PRO A 55 4.92 -10.70 8.80
N THR A 56 4.66 -11.52 7.78
CA THR A 56 5.65 -12.02 6.81
C THR A 56 5.41 -11.51 5.38
N HIS A 57 4.19 -11.10 5.03
CA HIS A 57 3.84 -10.64 3.68
C HIS A 57 3.45 -9.16 3.69
N MET A 58 4.19 -8.37 2.92
CA MET A 58 3.94 -6.94 2.72
C MET A 58 3.65 -6.66 1.25
N HIS A 59 2.53 -6.02 0.96
CA HIS A 59 2.17 -5.65 -0.41
C HIS A 59 2.74 -4.28 -0.78
N VAL A 60 3.32 -4.21 -1.98
CA VAL A 60 3.66 -2.96 -2.66
C VAL A 60 2.76 -2.82 -3.87
N VAL A 61 1.84 -1.86 -3.81
CA VAL A 61 0.95 -1.57 -4.93
C VAL A 61 1.63 -0.58 -5.87
N VAL A 62 1.73 -0.94 -7.14
CA VAL A 62 2.15 -0.05 -8.23
C VAL A 62 0.88 0.53 -8.84
N PRO A 63 0.62 1.83 -8.67
CA PRO A 63 -0.63 2.45 -9.07
C PRO A 63 -0.74 2.57 -10.59
N HIS A 64 -1.95 2.44 -11.12
CA HIS A 64 -2.21 2.71 -12.54
C HIS A 64 -2.49 4.21 -12.77
N PRO A 65 -1.82 4.88 -13.72
CA PRO A 65 -1.95 6.33 -13.92
C PRO A 65 -3.35 6.77 -14.38
N GLY A 66 -4.16 5.85 -14.92
CA GLY A 66 -5.55 6.10 -15.28
C GLY A 66 -6.53 6.23 -14.10
N HIS A 67 -6.13 5.85 -12.87
CA HIS A 67 -7.00 5.88 -11.68
C HIS A 67 -7.17 7.27 -11.07
N THR A 68 -7.44 8.27 -11.90
CA THR A 68 -7.57 9.69 -11.51
C THR A 68 -8.70 9.98 -10.52
N PHE A 69 -9.68 9.08 -10.39
CA PHE A 69 -10.77 9.18 -9.41
C PHE A 69 -10.29 9.05 -7.96
N LEU A 70 -9.20 8.31 -7.72
CA LEU A 70 -8.52 8.27 -6.41
C LEU A 70 -7.70 9.54 -6.12
N GLY A 71 -7.53 10.40 -7.13
CA GLY A 71 -6.73 11.61 -7.03
C GLY A 71 -5.23 11.38 -7.18
N ALA A 72 -4.45 12.44 -6.97
CA ALA A 72 -2.99 12.38 -7.08
C ALA A 72 -2.39 11.52 -5.95
N LEU A 73 -1.31 10.79 -6.26
CA LEU A 73 -0.53 10.08 -5.26
C LEU A 73 0.62 10.98 -4.77
N ASP A 74 0.28 12.00 -3.98
CA ASP A 74 1.30 12.86 -3.37
C ASP A 74 1.66 12.33 -1.98
N LEU A 75 2.92 11.93 -1.83
CA LEU A 75 3.42 11.43 -0.56
C LEU A 75 3.80 12.60 0.36
N PRO A 76 3.41 12.59 1.64
CA PRO A 76 3.80 13.64 2.58
C PRO A 76 5.32 13.67 2.76
N ALA A 77 5.85 14.89 2.95
CA ALA A 77 7.24 15.07 3.35
C ALA A 77 7.50 14.36 4.70
N GLY A 78 8.72 13.83 4.88
CA GLY A 78 9.11 13.20 6.15
C GLY A 78 8.60 11.78 6.37
N LEU A 79 8.13 11.06 5.33
CA LEU A 79 7.94 9.62 5.46
C LEU A 79 9.26 8.91 5.80
N HIS A 80 9.20 7.92 6.68
CA HIS A 80 10.36 7.13 7.11
C HIS A 80 10.10 5.62 7.12
N GLY A 81 11.17 4.83 7.18
CA GLY A 81 11.12 3.38 7.27
C GLY A 81 10.35 2.72 6.11
N VAL A 82 9.69 1.60 6.38
CA VAL A 82 8.95 0.87 5.33
C VAL A 82 7.67 1.58 4.89
N LYS A 83 7.21 2.63 5.58
CA LYS A 83 6.13 3.47 5.03
C LYS A 83 6.65 4.26 3.83
N LYS A 84 7.84 4.87 3.94
CA LYS A 84 8.53 5.50 2.80
C LYS A 84 8.84 4.47 1.72
N LEU A 85 9.36 3.30 2.10
CA LEU A 85 9.69 2.26 1.13
C LEU A 85 8.48 1.87 0.30
N ILE A 86 7.40 1.35 0.89
CA ILE A 86 6.24 0.85 0.15
C ILE A 86 5.66 1.95 -0.77
N ALA A 87 5.48 3.16 -0.23
CA ALA A 87 4.85 4.26 -0.96
C ALA A 87 5.75 4.80 -2.09
N ALA A 88 7.02 5.07 -1.80
CA ALA A 88 7.96 5.58 -2.80
C ALA A 88 8.35 4.51 -3.82
N THR A 89 8.29 3.23 -3.46
CA THR A 89 8.57 2.12 -4.37
C THR A 89 7.45 1.97 -5.40
N GLY A 90 6.18 2.08 -5.01
CA GLY A 90 5.07 2.11 -5.96
C GLY A 90 5.16 3.28 -6.95
N VAL A 91 5.46 4.49 -6.45
CA VAL A 91 5.65 5.69 -7.29
C VAL A 91 6.86 5.56 -8.22
N LYS A 92 7.99 5.08 -7.69
CA LYS A 92 9.22 4.91 -8.48
C LYS A 92 9.07 3.82 -9.53
N ALA A 93 8.43 2.71 -9.19
CA ALA A 93 8.17 1.60 -10.11
C ALA A 93 7.28 2.02 -11.29
N LEU A 94 6.39 3.00 -11.10
CA LEU A 94 5.61 3.58 -12.19
C LEU A 94 6.48 4.38 -13.19
N GLN A 95 7.57 4.98 -12.70
CA GLN A 95 8.42 5.88 -13.49
C GLN A 95 9.64 5.17 -14.09
N GLU A 96 10.10 4.08 -13.47
CA GLU A 96 11.35 3.42 -13.79
C GLU A 96 11.12 1.91 -14.05
N PRO A 97 11.00 1.47 -15.32
CA PRO A 97 10.76 0.07 -15.66
C PRO A 97 11.83 -0.90 -15.14
N ASP A 98 13.10 -0.50 -15.14
CA ASP A 98 14.20 -1.31 -14.62
C ASP A 98 14.09 -1.52 -13.11
N PHE A 99 13.66 -0.48 -12.38
CA PHE A 99 13.41 -0.56 -10.95
C PHE A 99 12.23 -1.48 -10.64
N LEU A 100 11.15 -1.41 -11.43
CA LEU A 100 10.03 -2.36 -11.32
C LEU A 100 10.49 -3.80 -11.62
N GLY A 101 11.33 -4.01 -12.64
CA GLY A 101 11.93 -5.31 -12.94
C GLY A 101 12.71 -5.88 -11.77
N ALA A 102 13.57 -5.07 -11.13
CA ALA A 102 14.32 -5.47 -9.95
C ALA A 102 13.41 -5.75 -8.75
N LEU A 103 12.34 -4.96 -8.57
CA LEU A 103 11.37 -5.15 -7.50
C LEU A 103 10.60 -6.48 -7.62
N ARG A 104 10.24 -6.87 -8.84
CA ARG A 104 9.60 -8.16 -9.13
C ARG A 104 10.52 -9.35 -8.86
N GLN A 105 11.84 -9.18 -9.03
CA GLN A 105 12.82 -10.25 -8.82
C GLN A 105 13.08 -10.52 -7.35
N ASP A 106 13.40 -9.48 -6.56
CA ASP A 106 13.64 -9.63 -5.12
C ASP A 106 13.38 -8.31 -4.38
N GLY A 107 12.10 -7.99 -4.21
CA GLY A 107 11.68 -6.80 -3.48
C GLY A 107 12.14 -6.79 -2.02
N ALA A 108 12.30 -7.96 -1.39
CA ALA A 108 12.79 -8.07 -0.02
C ALA A 108 14.27 -7.73 0.10
N ALA A 109 15.11 -8.17 -0.83
CA ALA A 109 16.51 -7.75 -0.88
C ALA A 109 16.64 -6.24 -1.13
N LEU A 110 15.86 -5.67 -2.06
CA LEU A 110 15.83 -4.23 -2.29
C LEU A 110 15.39 -3.46 -1.05
N ALA A 111 14.37 -3.95 -0.33
CA ALA A 111 13.92 -3.38 0.93
C ALA A 111 15.03 -3.38 2.00
N ARG A 112 15.71 -4.53 2.17
CA ARG A 112 16.83 -4.68 3.11
C ARG A 112 17.99 -3.73 2.78
N ALA A 113 18.33 -3.58 1.50
CA ALA A 113 19.41 -2.70 1.05
C ALA A 113 19.11 -1.21 1.27
N ASN A 114 17.85 -0.78 1.09
CA ASN A 114 17.47 0.63 1.14
C ASN A 114 16.94 1.08 2.51
N VAL A 115 16.62 0.14 3.40
CA VAL A 115 16.13 0.44 4.76
C VAL A 115 16.92 -0.38 5.79
N PRO A 116 18.24 -0.16 5.95
CA PRO A 116 19.09 -1.00 6.81
C PRO A 116 18.69 -0.99 8.30
N LYS A 117 17.95 0.03 8.75
CA LYS A 117 17.41 0.11 10.12
C LYS A 117 16.22 -0.84 10.37
N LEU A 118 15.77 -1.51 9.34
CA LEU A 118 14.57 -2.32 9.34
C LEU A 118 14.98 -3.77 9.09
N LYS A 119 14.96 -4.55 10.18
CA LYS A 119 15.46 -5.92 10.20
C LYS A 119 14.43 -6.87 9.58
N LEU A 120 14.34 -6.90 8.25
CA LEU A 120 13.63 -7.95 7.53
C LEU A 120 14.52 -9.19 7.48
N THR A 121 13.96 -10.31 7.91
CA THR A 121 14.59 -11.63 7.74
C THR A 121 14.32 -12.15 6.33
N GLU A 122 14.85 -13.33 6.02
CA GLU A 122 14.55 -14.05 4.77
C GLU A 122 13.08 -14.49 4.69
N ASP A 123 12.42 -14.67 5.84
CA ASP A 123 10.98 -15.02 5.93
C ASP A 123 10.04 -13.87 5.58
N HIS A 124 10.59 -12.66 5.35
CA HIS A 124 9.78 -11.51 4.96
C HIS A 124 9.75 -11.39 3.45
N HIS A 125 8.53 -11.35 2.91
CA HIS A 125 8.24 -11.29 1.49
C HIS A 125 7.59 -9.95 1.15
N LEU A 126 8.13 -9.28 0.13
CA LEU A 126 7.45 -8.17 -0.53
C LEU A 126 6.71 -8.71 -1.75
N ILE A 127 5.41 -8.47 -1.80
CA ILE A 127 4.54 -8.88 -2.91
C ILE A 127 4.25 -7.62 -3.74
N VAL A 128 4.78 -7.58 -4.95
CA VAL A 128 4.49 -6.50 -5.90
C VAL A 128 3.16 -6.78 -6.56
N VAL A 129 2.25 -5.82 -6.49
CA VAL A 129 0.94 -5.90 -7.13
C VAL A 129 0.74 -4.69 -8.01
N GLU A 130 0.58 -4.94 -9.30
CA GLU A 130 0.35 -3.89 -10.29
C GLU A 130 -1.14 -3.73 -10.52
N GLU A 131 -1.58 -2.48 -10.55
CA GLU A 131 -2.92 -2.13 -11.00
C GLU A 131 -2.96 -2.04 -12.53
N ASP A 132 -4.13 -2.34 -13.09
CA ASP A 132 -4.47 -2.05 -14.48
C ASP A 132 -5.74 -1.19 -14.51
N ALA A 133 -6.17 -0.80 -15.72
CA ALA A 133 -7.34 0.07 -15.90
C ALA A 133 -8.66 -0.48 -15.32
N SER A 134 -8.72 -1.78 -15.01
CA SER A 134 -9.90 -2.48 -14.49
C SER A 134 -9.79 -2.87 -13.01
N ALA A 135 -8.64 -2.67 -12.35
CA ALA A 135 -8.42 -3.16 -11.00
C ALA A 135 -7.60 -2.21 -10.11
N VAL A 136 -8.23 -1.76 -9.02
CA VAL A 136 -7.60 -1.00 -7.93
C VAL A 136 -7.26 -1.93 -6.77
N ARG A 137 -6.10 -1.69 -6.13
CA ARG A 137 -5.63 -2.43 -4.96
C ARG A 137 -5.37 -1.48 -3.79
N ILE A 138 -6.03 -1.74 -2.66
CA ILE A 138 -5.82 -1.00 -1.41
C ILE A 138 -4.96 -1.87 -0.50
N ALA A 139 -3.70 -1.51 -0.30
CA ALA A 139 -2.84 -2.20 0.67
C ALA A 139 -3.09 -1.65 2.07
N VAL A 140 -3.49 -2.52 3.00
CA VAL A 140 -3.63 -2.20 4.42
C VAL A 140 -2.47 -2.86 5.16
N PRO A 141 -1.48 -2.08 5.64
CA PRO A 141 -0.33 -2.65 6.32
C PRO A 141 -0.70 -3.42 7.59
N TYR A 142 0.16 -4.31 8.03
CA TYR A 142 -0.06 -5.05 9.26
C TYR A 142 0.12 -4.12 10.49
N VAL A 143 -0.88 -4.08 11.39
CA VAL A 143 -0.78 -3.40 12.72
C VAL A 143 0.15 -4.19 13.60
N GLY A 144 1.42 -3.99 13.32
CA GLY A 144 2.44 -4.88 13.80
C GLY A 144 3.74 -4.57 13.16
N LYS A 145 3.82 -3.87 12.02
CA LYS A 145 5.08 -3.29 11.55
C LYS A 145 5.83 -2.51 12.64
N ALA A 146 5.16 -1.67 13.43
CA ALA A 146 5.80 -1.00 14.58
C ALA A 146 6.14 -1.96 15.74
N ALA A 147 5.42 -3.07 15.93
CA ALA A 147 5.68 -4.09 16.95
C ALA A 147 6.75 -5.11 16.53
N LEU A 148 6.76 -5.52 15.27
CA LEU A 148 7.75 -6.27 14.51
C LEU A 148 9.07 -5.50 14.57
N LEU A 149 9.07 -4.22 14.21
CA LEU A 149 10.26 -3.35 14.35
C LEU A 149 10.73 -3.18 15.79
N ARG A 150 9.83 -3.24 16.78
CA ARG A 150 10.21 -3.23 18.21
C ARG A 150 10.76 -4.58 18.70
N ARG A 151 10.28 -5.71 18.17
CA ARG A 151 10.73 -7.07 18.53
C ARG A 151 12.04 -7.49 17.88
N VAL A 152 12.37 -6.95 16.70
CA VAL A 152 13.70 -7.17 16.13
C VAL A 152 14.73 -6.21 16.73
N ALA A 153 14.32 -5.18 17.47
CA ALA A 153 15.20 -4.25 18.18
C ALA A 153 15.60 -4.69 19.60
N SER A 154 15.16 -5.87 20.06
CA SER A 154 15.65 -6.55 21.27
C SER A 154 16.65 -7.65 20.91
#